data_AF-A0AAN6IZP7-F1
#
_entry.id   AF-A0AAN6IZP7-F1
#
_cell.length_a   1.000
_cell.length_b   1.000
_cell.length_c   1.000
_cell.angle_alpha   90.00
_cell.angle_beta   90.00
_cell.angle_gamma   90.00
#
_symmetry.space_group_name_H-M   'P 1'
#
loop_
_entity.id
_entity.type
_entity.pdbx_description
1 polymer ?
#
loop_
_entity_poly.entity_id
_entity_poly.type
_entity_poly.pdbx_seq_one_letter_code
_entity_poly.pdbx_strand_id
1 'polypeptide(L)'
;MPEVPELRVLDDVKVMQAELAMFETYGGIDFNEDPCIFTGCGHIFMLSSMDVIMDMPKHYDIDPMTGNVIALKTSSEPFSSDELKSCPTCRGSLRILARYGRIVRRALQDESTKKLTA
;
A
#
# COMPACT_ATOMS: atom_id res chain seq x y z
N MET A 1 -29.09 -4.77 -26.20
CA MET A 1 -28.14 -4.94 -25.08
C MET A 1 -27.31 -3.67 -25.06
N PRO A 2 -27.36 -2.81 -24.03
CA PRO A 2 -26.58 -1.59 -24.05
C PRO A 2 -25.10 -1.97 -23.98
N GLU A 3 -24.35 -1.50 -24.97
CA GLU A 3 -22.90 -1.63 -25.04
C GLU A 3 -22.31 -0.94 -23.81
N VAL A 4 -21.59 -1.69 -22.98
CA VAL A 4 -20.82 -1.13 -21.86
C VAL A 4 -19.79 -0.21 -22.52
N PRO A 5 -19.77 1.09 -22.20
CA PRO A 5 -18.84 2.00 -22.85
C PRO A 5 -17.44 1.48 -22.53
N GLU A 6 -16.74 1.09 -23.59
CA GLU A 6 -15.35 0.65 -23.55
C GLU A 6 -14.58 1.72 -22.77
N LEU A 7 -14.17 1.38 -21.54
CA LEU A 7 -13.40 2.26 -20.70
C LEU A 7 -12.14 2.58 -21.52
N ARG A 8 -12.10 3.75 -22.14
CA ARG A 8 -10.86 4.33 -22.68
C ARG A 8 -9.99 4.61 -21.47
N VAL A 9 -9.32 3.57 -20.97
CA VAL A 9 -8.14 3.72 -20.17
C VAL A 9 -7.20 4.50 -21.08
N LEU A 10 -7.04 5.81 -20.83
CA LEU A 10 -6.09 6.64 -21.56
C LEU A 10 -4.79 5.85 -21.62
N ASP A 11 -4.23 5.62 -22.81
CA ASP A 11 -3.01 4.80 -22.96
C ASP A 11 -1.86 5.33 -22.07
N ASP A 12 -1.95 6.60 -21.67
CA ASP A 12 -1.14 7.26 -20.66
C ASP A 12 -1.08 6.52 -19.30
N VAL A 13 -2.13 5.82 -18.89
CA VAL A 13 -2.14 5.06 -17.62
C VAL A 13 -1.30 3.79 -17.74
N LYS A 14 -1.28 3.15 -18.92
CA LYS A 14 -0.51 1.92 -19.14
C LYS A 14 0.99 2.16 -19.04
N VAL A 15 1.45 3.36 -19.38
CA VAL A 15 2.88 3.72 -19.29
C VAL A 15 3.31 4.19 -17.91
N MET A 16 2.38 4.35 -16.97
CA MET A 16 2.73 4.70 -15.59
C MET A 16 3.55 3.59 -14.97
N GLN A 17 4.63 3.96 -14.28
CA GLN A 17 5.42 3.02 -13.49
C GLN A 17 4.57 2.51 -12.32
N ALA A 18 4.43 1.19 -12.23
CA ALA A 18 3.59 0.53 -11.24
C ALA A 18 4.37 -0.46 -10.36
N GLU A 19 5.60 -0.79 -10.69
CA GLU A 19 6.43 -1.65 -9.86
C GLU A 19 7.75 -0.96 -9.52
N LEU A 20 8.26 -1.23 -8.31
CA LEU A 20 9.38 -0.51 -7.72
C LEU A 20 10.71 -1.27 -7.79
N ALA A 21 10.70 -2.58 -8.05
CA ALA A 21 11.92 -3.39 -8.10
C ALA A 21 12.46 -3.52 -9.52
N MET A 22 11.66 -4.04 -10.45
CA MET A 22 12.02 -4.19 -11.87
C MET A 22 11.57 -3.01 -12.75
N PHE A 23 10.91 -2.01 -12.14
CA PHE A 23 10.40 -0.81 -12.81
C PHE A 23 9.39 -1.09 -13.91
N GLU A 24 8.57 -2.13 -13.75
CA GLU A 24 7.51 -2.45 -14.69
C GLU A 24 6.41 -1.39 -14.75
N THR A 25 5.87 -1.20 -15.95
CA THR A 25 4.75 -0.29 -16.23
C THR A 25 3.42 -0.98 -15.94
N TYR A 26 2.40 -0.21 -15.55
CA TYR A 26 1.06 -0.71 -15.27
C TYR A 26 0.48 -1.60 -16.37
N GLY A 27 0.71 -1.27 -17.64
CA GLY A 27 0.21 -2.07 -18.77
C GLY A 27 0.93 -3.40 -19.00
N GLY A 28 2.07 -3.62 -18.34
CA GLY A 28 2.86 -4.86 -18.43
C GLY A 28 2.56 -5.88 -17.33
N ILE A 29 1.75 -5.50 -16.33
CA ILE A 29 1.49 -6.31 -15.15
C ILE A 29 0.31 -7.25 -15.38
N ASP A 30 0.45 -8.52 -14.99
CA ASP A 30 -0.69 -9.43 -14.90
C ASP A 30 -1.46 -9.21 -13.58
N PHE A 31 -2.60 -8.54 -13.67
CA PHE A 31 -3.46 -8.25 -12.52
C PHE A 31 -4.12 -9.48 -11.89
N ASN A 32 -4.11 -10.63 -12.58
CA ASN A 32 -4.60 -11.88 -12.00
C ASN A 32 -3.59 -12.51 -11.03
N GLU A 33 -2.30 -12.26 -11.27
CA GLU A 33 -1.22 -12.76 -10.42
C GLU A 33 -0.90 -11.78 -9.30
N ASP A 34 -0.65 -10.50 -9.63
CA ASP A 34 -0.37 -9.46 -8.63
C ASP A 34 -1.18 -8.18 -8.91
N PRO A 35 -2.30 -7.97 -8.19
CA PRO A 35 -3.13 -6.80 -8.40
C PRO A 35 -2.37 -5.52 -8.00
N CYS A 36 -2.81 -4.38 -8.55
CA CYS A 36 -2.25 -3.08 -8.21
C CYS A 36 -3.08 -2.35 -7.15
N ILE A 37 -2.42 -1.48 -6.39
CA ILE A 37 -3.03 -0.54 -5.46
C ILE A 37 -2.81 0.91 -5.93
N PHE A 38 -3.86 1.71 -5.83
CA PHE A 38 -3.87 3.12 -6.26
C PHE A 38 -3.79 4.03 -5.05
N THR A 39 -2.74 4.84 -4.99
CA THR A 39 -2.52 5.79 -3.89
C THR A 39 -3.32 7.08 -4.09
N GLY A 40 -3.59 7.79 -2.98
CA GLY A 40 -4.29 9.08 -3.04
C GLY A 40 -3.55 10.19 -3.76
N CYS A 41 -2.23 10.04 -3.91
CA CYS A 41 -1.39 10.91 -4.72
C CYS A 41 -1.35 10.54 -6.21
N GLY A 42 -2.09 9.52 -6.65
CA GLY A 42 -2.17 9.10 -8.05
C GLY A 42 -1.08 8.14 -8.51
N HIS A 43 -0.11 7.78 -7.67
CA HIS A 43 0.86 6.73 -7.98
C HIS A 43 0.23 5.34 -7.84
N ILE A 44 0.66 4.43 -8.70
CA ILE A 44 0.20 3.05 -8.76
C ILE A 44 1.35 2.17 -8.29
N PHE A 45 1.04 1.14 -7.50
CA PHE A 45 2.03 0.15 -7.07
C PHE A 45 1.47 -1.26 -7.17
N MET A 46 2.30 -2.25 -7.47
CA MET A 46 1.97 -3.66 -7.24
C MET A 46 1.69 -3.89 -5.75
N LEU A 47 0.70 -4.74 -5.45
CA LEU A 47 0.31 -5.02 -4.08
C LEU A 47 1.45 -5.69 -3.31
N SER A 48 2.14 -6.65 -3.93
CA SER A 48 3.28 -7.35 -3.30
C SER A 48 4.41 -6.38 -2.91
N SER A 49 4.80 -5.49 -3.83
CA SER A 49 5.85 -4.48 -3.60
C SER A 49 5.47 -3.55 -2.46
N MET A 50 4.21 -3.09 -2.44
CA MET A 50 3.75 -2.16 -1.43
C MET A 50 3.59 -2.85 -0.06
N ASP A 51 3.21 -4.12 -0.01
CA ASP A 51 3.14 -4.90 1.22
C ASP A 51 4.52 -5.06 1.88
N VAL A 52 5.57 -5.24 1.09
CA VAL A 52 6.96 -5.27 1.57
C VAL A 52 7.36 -3.91 2.15
N ILE A 53 7.09 -2.81 1.45
CA ILE A 53 7.42 -1.44 1.91
C ILE A 53 6.70 -1.09 3.21
N MET A 54 5.46 -1.55 3.34
CA MET A 54 4.62 -1.33 4.51
C MET A 54 4.93 -2.30 5.67
N ASP A 55 5.89 -3.21 5.51
CA ASP A 55 6.26 -4.23 6.49
C ASP A 55 5.04 -5.04 6.97
N MET A 56 4.13 -5.40 6.05
CA MET A 56 2.90 -6.14 6.38
C MET A 56 3.15 -7.38 7.26
N PRO A 57 4.17 -8.23 7.00
CA PRO A 57 4.47 -9.39 7.85
C PRO A 57 4.91 -9.05 9.28
N LYS A 58 5.35 -7.81 9.57
CA LYS A 58 5.69 -7.37 10.92
C LYS A 58 4.43 -7.06 11.74
N HIS A 59 3.36 -6.61 11.07
CA HIS A 59 2.13 -6.16 11.70
C HIS A 59 1.01 -7.21 11.68
N TYR A 60 1.05 -8.15 10.75
CA TYR A 60 -0.01 -9.13 10.53
C TYR A 60 0.56 -10.54 10.35
N ASP A 61 -0.26 -11.52 10.71
CA ASP A 61 -0.08 -12.90 10.27
C ASP A 61 -0.73 -13.03 8.89
N ILE A 62 0.06 -13.45 7.91
CA ILE A 62 -0.35 -13.58 6.52
C ILE A 62 -0.37 -15.06 6.17
N ASP A 63 -1.43 -15.50 5.50
CA ASP A 63 -1.52 -16.84 4.94
C ASP A 63 -0.47 -17.01 3.84
N PRO A 64 0.50 -17.94 3.99
CA PRO A 64 1.51 -18.16 2.95
C PRO A 64 0.93 -18.70 1.64
N MET A 65 -0.26 -19.32 1.66
CA MET A 65 -0.88 -19.91 0.49
C MET A 65 -1.78 -18.92 -0.26
N THR A 66 -2.47 -18.05 0.47
CA THR A 66 -3.46 -17.12 -0.12
C THR A 66 -3.03 -15.66 -0.10
N GLY A 67 -1.95 -15.30 0.61
CA GLY A 67 -1.50 -13.92 0.79
C GLY A 67 -2.44 -13.04 1.61
N ASN A 68 -3.48 -13.63 2.20
CA ASN A 68 -4.49 -12.92 2.97
C ASN A 68 -4.04 -12.68 4.42
N VAL A 69 -4.48 -11.56 4.97
CA VAL A 69 -4.29 -11.25 6.40
C VAL A 69 -5.21 -12.14 7.22
N ILE A 70 -4.64 -13.01 8.06
CA ILE A 70 -5.38 -13.94 8.93
C ILE A 70 -5.59 -13.33 10.31
N ALA A 71 -4.56 -12.72 10.87
CA ALA A 71 -4.59 -12.18 12.22
C ALA A 71 -3.68 -10.96 12.36
N LEU A 72 -3.88 -10.24 13.46
CA LEU A 72 -3.04 -9.12 13.84
C LEU A 72 -1.92 -9.63 14.76
N LYS A 73 -0.67 -9.23 14.50
CA LYS A 73 0.43 -9.45 15.46
C LYS A 73 0.28 -8.47 16.61
N THR A 74 0.19 -8.99 17.84
CA THR A 74 -0.23 -8.27 19.05
C THR A 74 0.83 -7.31 19.62
N SER A 75 1.68 -6.66 18.82
CA SER A 75 2.49 -5.56 19.35
C SER A 75 1.63 -4.28 19.42
N SER A 76 0.94 -4.12 20.55
CA SER A 76 0.19 -2.90 20.87
C SER A 76 1.05 -1.90 21.67
N GLU A 77 2.35 -2.16 21.75
CA GLU A 77 3.28 -1.36 22.55
C GLU A 77 3.27 0.11 22.07
N PRO A 78 3.20 1.08 23.00
CA PRO A 78 3.28 2.49 22.65
C PRO A 78 4.60 2.80 21.96
N PHE A 79 4.59 3.64 20.93
CA PHE A 79 5.80 4.06 20.20
C PHE A 79 6.55 2.95 19.47
N SER A 80 5.93 1.77 19.29
CA SER A 80 6.51 0.64 18.57
C SER A 80 6.55 0.81 17.04
N SER A 81 6.00 1.91 16.52
CA SER A 81 6.15 2.28 15.12
C SER A 81 7.52 2.93 14.88
N ASP A 82 8.38 2.22 14.16
CA ASP A 82 9.74 2.69 13.85
C ASP A 82 9.76 3.88 12.88
N GLU A 83 8.81 3.96 11.94
CA GLU A 83 8.83 5.01 10.91
C GLU A 83 7.45 5.35 10.33
N LEU A 84 7.24 6.64 10.01
CA LEU A 84 6.09 7.09 9.22
C LEU A 84 6.25 6.68 7.75
N LYS A 85 5.57 5.61 7.35
CA LYS A 85 5.52 5.19 5.95
C LYS A 85 4.77 6.21 5.09
N SER A 86 5.34 6.52 3.93
CA SER A 86 4.81 7.49 2.95
C SER A 86 4.93 6.94 1.53
N CYS A 87 4.28 7.58 0.56
CA CYS A 87 4.39 7.16 -0.85
C CYS A 87 5.86 7.10 -1.29
N PRO A 88 6.34 5.97 -1.84
CA PRO A 88 7.74 5.82 -2.26
C PRO A 88 8.19 6.87 -3.29
N THR A 89 7.28 7.27 -4.18
CA THR A 89 7.59 8.20 -5.28
C THR A 89 7.57 9.66 -4.87
N CYS A 90 6.54 10.10 -4.12
CA CYS A 90 6.34 11.53 -3.83
C CYS A 90 6.29 11.89 -2.35
N ARG A 91 6.49 10.91 -1.45
CA ARG A 91 6.34 11.05 0.02
C ARG A 91 4.96 11.55 0.47
N GLY A 92 3.97 11.47 -0.42
CA GLY A 92 2.57 11.76 -0.13
C GLY A 92 1.96 10.83 0.91
N SER A 93 0.83 11.27 1.48
CA SER A 93 0.16 10.53 2.55
C SER A 93 -0.49 9.24 2.04
N LEU A 94 -0.30 8.14 2.77
CA LEU A 94 -0.93 6.84 2.51
C LEU A 94 -2.19 6.59 3.37
N ARG A 95 -2.67 7.60 4.10
CA ARG A 95 -3.77 7.48 5.09
C ARG A 95 -5.08 6.96 4.50
N ILE A 96 -5.29 7.14 3.21
CA ILE A 96 -6.53 6.76 2.52
C ILE A 96 -6.57 5.27 2.14
N LEU A 97 -5.42 4.59 2.14
CA LEU A 97 -5.33 3.19 1.73
C LEU A 97 -5.85 2.30 2.84
N ALA A 98 -7.01 1.66 2.63
CA ALA A 98 -7.65 0.84 3.65
C ALA A 98 -6.76 -0.31 4.14
N ARG A 99 -6.06 -1.01 3.23
CA ARG A 99 -5.13 -2.11 3.54
C ARG A 99 -4.05 -1.72 4.54
N TYR A 100 -3.50 -0.52 4.40
CA TYR A 100 -2.39 0.00 5.22
C TYR A 100 -2.85 0.97 6.31
N GLY A 101 -4.16 1.22 6.40
CA GLY A 101 -4.71 2.27 7.23
C GLY A 101 -4.33 2.15 8.70
N ARG A 102 -4.30 0.93 9.24
CA ARG A 102 -3.88 0.69 10.63
C ARG A 102 -2.42 1.06 10.86
N ILE A 103 -1.52 0.60 10.00
CA ILE A 103 -0.07 0.85 10.10
C ILE A 103 0.20 2.35 10.06
N VAL A 104 -0.34 3.03 9.04
CA VAL A 104 -0.15 4.48 8.86
C VAL A 104 -0.76 5.27 10.01
N ARG A 105 -1.99 4.97 10.43
CA ARG A 105 -2.67 5.71 11.50
C ARG A 105 -2.02 5.48 12.85
N ARG A 106 -1.53 4.26 13.14
CA ARG A 106 -0.82 3.98 14.39
C ARG A 106 0.47 4.77 14.47
N ALA A 107 1.28 4.78 13.40
CA ALA A 107 2.53 5.54 13.38
C ALA A 107 2.30 7.05 13.56
N LEU A 108 1.21 7.59 13.01
CA LEU A 108 0.82 8.98 13.21
C LEU A 108 0.36 9.28 14.63
N GLN A 109 -0.41 8.38 15.23
CA GLN A 109 -0.81 8.51 16.63
C GLN A 109 0.44 8.51 17.52
N ASP A 110 1.33 7.54 17.34
CA ASP A 110 2.58 7.43 18.09
C ASP A 110 3.47 8.66 17.90
N GLU A 111 3.61 9.23 16.69
CA GLU A 111 4.36 10.49 16.49
C GLU A 111 3.71 11.68 17.18
N SER A 112 2.38 11.80 17.11
CA SER A 112 1.65 12.91 17.72
C SER A 112 1.70 12.88 19.25
N THR A 113 1.70 11.69 19.85
CA THR A 113 1.71 11.51 21.31
C THR A 113 3.11 11.56 21.91
N LYS A 114 4.19 11.32 21.14
CA LYS A 114 5.58 11.47 21.60
C LYS A 114 5.83 12.83 22.26
N LYS A 115 5.21 13.89 21.72
CA LYS A 115 5.33 15.27 22.22
C LYS A 115 4.60 15.51 23.54
N LEU A 116 3.68 14.64 23.94
CA LEU A 116 2.92 14.74 25.19
C LEU A 116 3.61 14.05 26.36
N THR A 117 4.56 13.16 26.07
CA THR A 117 5.33 12.39 27.06
C THR A 117 6.80 12.82 27.14
N ALA A 118 7.21 13.80 26.33
CA ALA A 118 8.55 14.40 26.34
C ALA A 118 8.64 15.57 27.31
#